data_AF-S5M2H3-F1
#
_entry.id   AF-S5M2H3-F1
#
_cell.length_a   1.000
_cell.length_b   1.000
_cell.length_c   1.000
_cell.angle_alpha   90.00
_cell.angle_beta   90.00
_cell.angle_gamma   90.00
#
_symmetry.space_group_name_H-M   'P 1'
#
loop_
_entity.id
_entity.type
_entity.pdbx_description
1 polymer ?
#
loop_
_entity_poly.entity_id
_entity_poly.type
_entity_poly.pdbx_seq_one_letter_code
_entity_poly.pdbx_strand_id
1 'polypeptide(L)'
;MKKFNKFLIKLKPYRRLYKIFWMVFIIISLLIFQFLMLTFSYTVPNIHGGFYYWFRGLHSLLGESRAEPNSAQGFIFAATIIGYIPIIPIIPVLYFTFANWYIQEKLSDKYIDVPKEKYLYWTKFIHFSGLAVVFTLIPGILTYFGGGGLLPTQAFWAVGGIFSNNFMERVAGISAILYYAVGCVFALIIIFWTIWMLLCYIGRRIQKQIDRYREWRELLREKKRAAQLEKRETKSNKRKKE
;
A
#
# COMPACT_ATOMS: atom_id res chain seq x y z
N MET A 1 -20.08 21.31 -24.40
CA MET A 1 -19.27 22.18 -23.51
C MET A 1 -19.99 22.66 -22.24
N LYS A 2 -21.18 23.28 -22.30
CA LYS A 2 -21.88 23.80 -21.09
C LYS A 2 -22.10 22.76 -19.97
N LYS A 3 -22.41 21.51 -20.32
CA LYS A 3 -22.58 20.40 -19.35
C LYS A 3 -21.28 20.04 -18.62
N PHE A 4 -20.15 20.00 -19.33
CA PHE A 4 -18.84 19.70 -18.75
C PHE A 4 -18.37 20.81 -17.82
N ASN A 5 -18.54 22.08 -18.23
CA ASN A 5 -18.20 23.22 -17.37
C ASN A 5 -19.05 23.22 -16.07
N LYS A 6 -20.36 22.96 -16.19
CA LYS A 6 -21.25 22.82 -15.02
C LYS A 6 -20.83 21.65 -14.11
N PHE A 7 -20.35 20.54 -14.67
CA PHE A 7 -19.79 19.42 -13.91
C PHE A 7 -18.51 19.82 -13.17
N LEU A 8 -17.55 20.47 -13.83
CA LEU A 8 -16.31 20.93 -13.20
C LEU A 8 -16.57 21.91 -12.05
N ILE A 9 -17.49 22.85 -12.23
CA ILE A 9 -17.90 23.80 -11.19
C ILE A 9 -18.45 23.06 -9.96
N LYS A 10 -19.28 22.02 -10.17
CA LYS A 10 -19.80 21.18 -9.09
C LYS A 10 -18.73 20.32 -8.42
N LEU A 11 -17.68 19.94 -9.13
CA LEU A 11 -16.59 19.10 -8.61
C LEU A 11 -15.57 19.92 -7.80
N LYS A 12 -15.35 21.19 -8.15
CA LYS A 12 -14.35 22.08 -7.56
C LYS A 12 -14.39 22.18 -6.00
N PRO A 13 -15.55 22.20 -5.33
CA PRO A 13 -15.62 22.18 -3.86
C PRO A 13 -15.00 20.92 -3.25
N TYR A 14 -15.06 19.78 -3.96
CA TYR A 14 -14.51 18.50 -3.52
C TYR A 14 -13.04 18.38 -3.94
N ARG A 15 -12.14 19.14 -3.29
CA ARG A 15 -10.71 19.25 -3.64
C ARG A 15 -10.03 17.90 -3.95
N ARG A 16 -10.32 16.85 -3.18
CA ARG A 16 -9.72 15.51 -3.38
C ARG A 16 -10.25 14.80 -4.63
N LEU A 17 -11.58 14.77 -4.82
CA LEU A 17 -12.20 14.21 -6.01
C LEU A 17 -11.82 14.98 -7.27
N TYR A 18 -11.70 16.31 -7.16
CA TYR A 18 -11.20 17.17 -8.22
C TYR A 18 -9.76 16.78 -8.62
N LYS A 19 -8.86 16.56 -7.65
CA LYS A 19 -7.50 16.08 -7.90
C LYS A 19 -7.48 14.70 -8.58
N ILE A 20 -8.28 13.74 -8.08
CA ILE A 20 -8.42 12.39 -8.67
C ILE A 20 -8.86 12.50 -10.13
N PHE A 21 -9.92 13.28 -10.38
CA PHE A 21 -10.44 13.51 -11.73
C PHE A 21 -9.36 14.04 -12.68
N TRP A 22 -8.61 15.08 -12.29
CA TRP A 22 -7.57 15.64 -13.15
C TRP A 22 -6.40 14.70 -13.36
N MET A 23 -5.98 13.94 -12.36
CA MET A 23 -4.92 12.94 -12.53
C MET A 23 -5.35 11.83 -13.50
N VAL A 24 -6.60 11.34 -13.40
CA VAL A 24 -7.16 10.36 -14.36
C VAL A 24 -7.24 10.96 -15.76
N PHE A 25 -7.74 12.19 -15.88
CA PHE A 25 -7.84 12.90 -17.16
C PHE A 25 -6.47 13.09 -17.81
N ILE A 26 -5.44 13.46 -17.04
CA ILE A 26 -4.06 13.59 -17.51
C ILE A 26 -3.55 12.23 -17.99
N ILE A 27 -3.71 11.16 -17.22
CA ILE A 27 -3.29 9.81 -17.64
C ILE A 27 -3.94 9.42 -18.96
N ILE A 28 -5.27 9.60 -19.08
CA ILE A 28 -5.99 9.29 -20.33
C ILE A 28 -5.44 10.12 -21.49
N SER A 29 -5.20 11.42 -21.28
CA SER A 29 -4.66 12.30 -22.31
C SER A 29 -3.25 11.90 -22.75
N LEU A 30 -2.40 11.52 -21.79
CA LEU A 30 -1.04 11.04 -22.04
C LEU A 30 -1.05 9.68 -22.75
N LEU A 31 -1.96 8.77 -22.39
CA LEU A 31 -2.15 7.49 -23.07
C LEU A 31 -2.63 7.70 -24.51
N ILE A 32 -3.61 8.58 -24.74
CA ILE A 32 -4.07 8.91 -26.10
C ILE A 32 -2.92 9.50 -26.92
N PHE A 33 -2.19 10.48 -26.35
CA PHE A 33 -1.02 11.07 -27.00
C PHE A 33 0.02 10.00 -27.36
N GLN A 34 0.32 9.11 -26.41
CA GLN A 34 1.24 8.01 -26.60
C GLN A 34 0.81 7.10 -27.74
N PHE A 35 -0.44 6.65 -27.75
CA PHE A 35 -0.98 5.78 -28.81
C PHE A 35 -0.94 6.47 -30.17
N LEU A 36 -1.26 7.77 -30.24
CA LEU A 36 -1.17 8.54 -31.48
C LEU A 36 0.27 8.62 -32.00
N MET A 37 1.24 8.97 -31.15
CA MET A 37 2.64 9.05 -31.54
C MET A 37 3.17 7.67 -31.99
N LEU A 38 2.86 6.60 -31.25
CA LEU A 38 3.24 5.25 -31.66
C LEU A 38 2.58 4.85 -32.98
N THR A 39 1.35 5.28 -33.26
CA THR A 39 0.69 5.05 -34.55
C THR A 39 1.37 5.83 -35.68
N PHE A 40 1.73 7.10 -35.45
CA PHE A 40 2.45 7.90 -36.44
C PHE A 40 3.85 7.36 -36.75
N SER A 41 4.49 6.62 -35.84
CA SER A 41 5.73 5.92 -36.17
C SER A 41 5.60 4.91 -37.33
N TYR A 42 4.38 4.41 -37.62
CA TYR A 42 4.12 3.54 -38.77
C TYR A 42 3.87 4.30 -40.08
N THR A 43 3.70 5.62 -40.02
CA THR A 43 3.45 6.46 -41.21
C THR A 43 4.75 6.94 -41.87
N VAL A 44 5.89 6.63 -41.26
CA VAL A 44 7.23 6.97 -41.73
C VAL A 44 8.06 5.69 -41.87
N PRO A 45 9.16 5.70 -42.64
CA PRO A 45 10.03 4.54 -42.76
C PRO A 45 10.51 4.05 -41.39
N ASN A 46 10.38 2.75 -41.15
CA ASN A 46 10.71 2.11 -39.89
C ASN A 46 11.18 0.65 -40.10
N ILE A 47 12.05 0.16 -39.21
CA ILE A 47 12.52 -1.23 -39.17
C ILE A 47 11.50 -2.08 -38.41
N HIS A 48 11.12 -1.59 -37.23
CA HIS A 48 10.12 -2.12 -36.34
C HIS A 48 9.11 -1.02 -35.99
N GLY A 49 7.87 -1.39 -35.71
CA GLY A 49 6.83 -0.42 -35.35
C GLY A 49 7.01 0.16 -33.95
N GLY A 50 6.52 1.36 -33.68
CA GLY A 50 6.61 1.94 -32.32
C GLY A 50 5.99 1.07 -31.22
N PHE A 51 4.90 0.35 -31.52
CA PHE A 51 4.30 -0.59 -30.55
C PHE A 51 5.21 -1.78 -30.23
N TYR A 52 6.08 -2.21 -31.16
CA TYR A 52 7.05 -3.28 -30.89
C TYR A 52 7.96 -2.91 -29.71
N TYR A 53 8.55 -1.72 -29.76
CA TYR A 53 9.39 -1.20 -28.69
C TYR A 53 8.60 -0.95 -27.41
N TRP A 54 7.36 -0.46 -27.53
CA TRP A 54 6.50 -0.21 -26.38
C TRP A 54 6.21 -1.46 -25.55
N PHE A 55 5.84 -2.58 -26.20
CA PHE A 55 5.59 -3.85 -25.50
C PHE A 55 6.85 -4.42 -24.85
N ARG A 56 8.04 -4.14 -25.39
CA ARG A 56 9.34 -4.57 -24.85
C ARG A 56 9.85 -3.69 -23.71
N GLY A 57 9.15 -2.59 -23.43
CA GLY A 57 9.36 -1.71 -22.29
C GLY A 57 10.36 -0.57 -22.53
N LEU A 58 10.64 0.18 -21.46
CA LEU A 58 11.37 1.45 -21.49
C LEU A 58 12.79 1.34 -22.07
N HIS A 59 13.49 0.22 -21.82
CA HIS A 59 14.81 -0.05 -22.42
C HIS A 59 14.73 -0.10 -23.95
N SER A 60 13.73 -0.79 -24.49
CA SER A 60 13.55 -0.94 -25.93
C SER A 60 13.14 0.40 -26.56
N LEU A 61 12.27 1.16 -25.88
CA LEU A 61 11.83 2.50 -26.31
C LEU A 61 12.94 3.56 -26.37
N LEU A 62 13.96 3.51 -25.51
CA LEU A 62 15.03 4.53 -25.44
C LEU A 62 16.39 4.07 -25.99
N GLY A 63 16.66 2.77 -25.92
CA GLY A 63 17.92 2.16 -26.35
C GLY A 63 17.80 1.53 -27.73
N GLU A 64 17.01 0.47 -27.85
CA GLU A 64 16.90 -0.32 -29.09
C GLU A 64 16.28 0.48 -30.24
N SER A 65 15.37 1.41 -29.96
CA SER A 65 14.75 2.28 -30.97
C SER A 65 15.74 3.23 -31.66
N ARG A 66 16.99 3.34 -31.19
CA ARG A 66 18.04 4.14 -31.86
C ARG A 66 18.49 3.58 -33.21
N ALA A 67 18.16 2.32 -33.49
CA ALA A 67 18.37 1.73 -34.81
C ALA A 67 17.34 2.21 -35.85
N GLU A 68 16.23 2.80 -35.41
CA GLU A 68 15.19 3.33 -36.31
C GLU A 68 15.66 4.57 -37.06
N PRO A 69 15.10 4.86 -38.26
CA PRO A 69 15.27 6.14 -38.92
C PRO A 69 14.83 7.30 -38.01
N ASN A 70 15.54 8.44 -38.11
CA ASN A 70 15.31 9.62 -37.27
C ASN A 70 13.83 10.07 -37.22
N SER A 71 13.10 9.90 -38.32
CA SER A 71 11.67 10.20 -38.41
C SER A 71 10.82 9.33 -37.49
N ALA A 72 11.02 8.01 -37.50
CA ALA A 72 10.32 7.06 -36.61
C ALA A 72 10.78 7.23 -35.16
N GLN A 73 12.08 7.40 -34.95
CA GLN A 73 12.66 7.60 -33.62
C GLN A 73 12.07 8.83 -32.91
N GLY A 74 11.84 9.92 -33.63
CA GLY A 74 11.22 11.14 -33.07
C GLY A 74 9.84 10.87 -32.47
N PHE A 75 8.98 10.11 -33.15
CA PHE A 75 7.66 9.73 -32.64
C PHE A 75 7.75 8.78 -31.45
N ILE A 76 8.62 7.77 -31.50
CA ILE A 76 8.83 6.81 -30.39
C ILE A 76 9.36 7.54 -29.16
N PHE A 77 10.29 8.47 -29.34
CA PHE A 77 10.84 9.29 -28.28
C PHE A 77 9.77 10.19 -27.66
N ALA A 78 8.97 10.90 -28.47
CA ALA A 78 7.89 11.73 -27.97
C ALA A 78 6.86 10.91 -27.17
N ALA A 79 6.45 9.74 -27.69
CA ALA A 79 5.56 8.80 -27.00
C ALA A 79 6.11 8.40 -25.62
N THR A 80 7.43 8.23 -25.52
CA THR A 80 8.11 7.77 -24.30
C THR A 80 8.28 8.89 -23.28
N ILE A 81 8.86 10.03 -23.69
CA ILE A 81 9.20 11.13 -22.77
C ILE A 81 7.96 11.89 -22.31
N ILE A 82 7.05 12.20 -23.23
CA ILE A 82 5.87 13.01 -22.91
C ILE A 82 4.74 12.11 -22.41
N GLY A 83 4.53 10.95 -23.05
CA GLY A 83 3.46 10.02 -22.68
C GLY A 83 3.83 9.13 -21.50
N TYR A 84 4.79 8.23 -21.72
CA TYR A 84 5.05 7.11 -20.80
C TYR A 84 5.69 7.52 -19.46
N ILE A 85 6.77 8.31 -19.49
CA ILE A 85 7.55 8.65 -18.29
C ILE A 85 6.70 9.36 -17.22
N PRO A 86 5.87 10.37 -17.55
CA PRO A 86 5.05 11.04 -16.54
C PRO A 86 3.96 10.14 -15.94
N ILE A 87 3.48 9.13 -16.67
CA ILE A 87 2.48 8.19 -16.15
C ILE A 87 3.04 7.38 -14.96
N ILE A 88 4.33 7.03 -14.99
CA ILE A 88 4.99 6.20 -13.96
C ILE A 88 4.80 6.77 -12.54
N PRO A 89 5.14 8.04 -12.24
CA PRO A 89 4.92 8.61 -10.91
C PRO A 89 3.45 9.00 -10.64
N ILE A 90 2.65 9.30 -11.68
CA ILE A 90 1.24 9.69 -11.47
C ILE A 90 0.41 8.50 -10.96
N ILE A 91 0.65 7.28 -11.46
CA ILE A 91 -0.13 6.10 -11.07
C ILE A 91 -0.06 5.83 -9.55
N PRO A 92 1.12 5.73 -8.90
CA PRO A 92 1.21 5.57 -7.45
C PRO A 92 0.53 6.71 -6.69
N VAL A 93 0.73 7.96 -7.11
CA VAL A 93 0.12 9.14 -6.48
C VAL A 93 -1.41 9.09 -6.57
N LEU A 94 -1.94 8.71 -7.72
CA LEU A 94 -3.37 8.53 -7.95
C LEU A 94 -3.92 7.42 -7.06
N TYR A 95 -3.26 6.26 -7.01
CA TYR A 95 -3.64 5.14 -6.14
C TYR A 95 -3.75 5.57 -4.68
N PHE A 96 -2.71 6.18 -4.11
CA PHE A 96 -2.72 6.60 -2.70
C PHE A 96 -3.72 7.73 -2.44
N THR A 97 -3.91 8.65 -3.40
CA THR A 97 -4.93 9.70 -3.27
C THR A 97 -6.33 9.10 -3.26
N PHE A 98 -6.60 8.10 -4.10
CA PHE A 98 -7.87 7.41 -4.17
C PHE A 98 -8.16 6.58 -2.91
N ALA A 99 -7.18 5.78 -2.46
CA ALA A 99 -7.29 5.00 -1.23
C ALA A 99 -7.54 5.90 -0.01
N ASN A 100 -6.80 7.00 0.11
CA ASN A 100 -6.99 7.96 1.20
C ASN A 100 -8.37 8.64 1.14
N TRP A 101 -8.82 9.04 -0.06
CA TRP A 101 -10.16 9.59 -0.23
C TRP A 101 -11.25 8.61 0.22
N TYR A 102 -11.16 7.33 -0.18
CA TYR A 102 -12.12 6.30 0.19
C TYR A 102 -12.18 6.07 1.70
N ILE A 103 -11.02 6.01 2.36
CA ILE A 103 -10.92 5.89 3.83
C ILE A 103 -11.59 7.10 4.51
N GLN A 104 -11.29 8.30 4.03
CA GLN A 104 -11.79 9.54 4.62
C GLN A 104 -13.28 9.76 4.38
N GLU A 105 -13.82 9.30 3.25
CA GLU A 105 -15.26 9.35 2.98
C GLU A 105 -16.02 8.50 4.01
N LYS A 106 -15.51 7.32 4.36
CA LYS A 106 -16.09 6.46 5.41
C LYS A 106 -15.92 7.02 6.83
N LEU A 107 -14.93 7.87 7.05
CA LEU A 107 -14.72 8.58 8.32
C LEU A 107 -15.47 9.91 8.42
N SER A 108 -16.15 10.32 7.35
CA SER A 108 -16.94 11.55 7.33
C SER A 108 -18.15 11.46 8.24
N ASP A 109 -18.68 12.61 8.63
CA ASP A 109 -19.85 12.70 9.53
C ASP A 109 -21.15 12.17 8.90
N LYS A 110 -21.11 11.76 7.62
CA LYS A 110 -22.18 10.99 6.99
C LYS A 110 -22.38 9.62 7.62
N TYR A 111 -21.36 9.07 8.30
CA TYR A 111 -21.40 7.76 8.94
C TYR A 111 -21.13 7.89 10.45
N ILE A 112 -22.20 8.14 11.21
CA ILE A 112 -22.13 8.44 12.66
C ILE A 112 -21.73 7.20 13.47
N ASP A 113 -22.16 6.01 13.05
CA ASP A 113 -21.97 4.76 13.81
C ASP A 113 -20.58 4.13 13.65
N VAL A 114 -19.67 4.76 12.89
CA VAL A 114 -18.35 4.19 12.62
C VAL A 114 -17.37 4.59 13.73
N PRO A 115 -16.74 3.62 14.44
CA PRO A 115 -15.70 3.93 15.42
C PRO A 115 -14.43 4.42 14.69
N LYS A 116 -14.34 5.75 14.49
CA LYS A 116 -13.39 6.41 13.59
C LYS A 116 -11.93 5.99 13.80
N GLU A 117 -11.46 5.96 15.05
CA GLU A 117 -10.07 5.58 15.37
C GLU A 117 -9.77 4.12 15.03
N LYS A 118 -10.66 3.21 15.44
CA LYS A 118 -10.53 1.77 15.17
C LYS A 118 -10.59 1.50 13.68
N TYR A 119 -11.50 2.15 12.95
CA TYR A 119 -11.62 2.02 11.50
C TYR A 119 -10.34 2.47 10.78
N LEU A 120 -9.81 3.64 11.13
CA LEU A 120 -8.59 4.16 10.52
C LEU A 120 -7.40 3.22 10.76
N TYR A 121 -7.26 2.72 11.98
CA TYR A 121 -6.19 1.78 12.35
C TYR A 121 -6.24 0.51 11.49
N TRP A 122 -7.39 -0.18 11.47
CA TRP A 122 -7.53 -1.43 10.74
C TRP A 122 -7.47 -1.26 9.23
N THR A 123 -8.03 -0.16 8.70
CA THR A 123 -8.01 0.07 7.26
C THR A 123 -6.58 0.34 6.76
N LYS A 124 -5.77 1.08 7.52
CA LYS A 124 -4.34 1.25 7.19
C LYS A 124 -3.61 -0.09 7.21
N PHE A 125 -3.81 -0.89 8.26
CA PHE A 125 -3.20 -2.21 8.37
C PHE A 125 -3.56 -3.09 7.16
N ILE A 126 -4.85 -3.27 6.88
CA ILE A 126 -5.34 -4.09 5.75
C ILE A 126 -4.79 -3.58 4.42
N HIS A 127 -4.77 -2.26 4.21
CA HIS A 127 -4.27 -1.66 2.97
C HIS A 127 -2.78 -1.95 2.75
N PHE A 128 -1.94 -1.74 3.77
CA PHE A 128 -0.51 -2.03 3.68
C PHE A 128 -0.23 -3.54 3.59
N SER A 129 -1.04 -4.39 4.24
CA SER A 129 -0.98 -5.84 4.06
C SER A 129 -1.31 -6.24 2.62
N GLY A 130 -2.34 -5.64 2.03
CA GLY A 130 -2.69 -5.86 0.62
C GLY A 130 -1.56 -5.48 -0.32
N LEU A 131 -0.93 -4.32 -0.10
CA LEU A 131 0.25 -3.90 -0.86
C LEU A 131 1.42 -4.87 -0.70
N ALA A 132 1.73 -5.29 0.52
CA ALA A 132 2.78 -6.28 0.77
C ALA A 132 2.53 -7.57 -0.02
N VAL A 133 1.31 -8.13 0.09
CA VAL A 133 0.94 -9.37 -0.61
C VAL A 133 1.02 -9.21 -2.12
N VAL A 134 0.47 -8.14 -2.70
CA VAL A 134 0.47 -7.91 -4.14
C VAL A 134 1.89 -7.76 -4.69
N PHE A 135 2.72 -6.95 -4.03
CA PHE A 135 4.10 -6.69 -4.48
C PHE A 135 5.10 -7.78 -4.10
N THR A 136 4.72 -8.73 -3.25
CA THR A 136 5.49 -9.96 -3.00
C THR A 136 5.05 -11.06 -3.96
N LEU A 137 3.75 -11.35 -4.08
CA LEU A 137 3.28 -12.47 -4.88
C LEU A 137 3.43 -12.25 -6.37
N ILE A 138 2.94 -11.12 -6.91
CA ILE A 138 2.96 -10.92 -8.37
C ILE A 138 4.41 -10.83 -8.86
N PRO A 139 5.25 -9.93 -8.33
CA PRO A 139 6.64 -9.87 -8.78
C PRO A 139 7.42 -11.16 -8.46
N GLY A 140 7.14 -11.82 -7.33
CA GLY A 140 7.77 -13.09 -6.96
C GLY A 140 7.35 -14.29 -7.81
N ILE A 141 6.19 -14.25 -8.47
CA ILE A 141 5.83 -15.23 -9.51
C ILE A 141 6.56 -14.91 -10.81
N LEU A 142 6.67 -13.63 -11.17
CA LEU A 142 7.34 -13.22 -12.39
C LEU A 142 8.86 -13.51 -12.36
N THR A 143 9.47 -13.64 -11.19
CA THR A 143 10.90 -14.00 -11.07
C THR A 143 11.19 -15.43 -11.55
N TYR A 144 10.21 -16.35 -11.57
CA TYR A 144 10.40 -17.70 -12.11
C TYR A 144 10.85 -17.70 -13.58
N PHE A 145 10.47 -16.67 -14.35
CA PHE A 145 10.92 -16.53 -15.75
C PHE A 145 12.42 -16.28 -15.91
N GLY A 146 13.12 -15.90 -14.84
CA GLY A 146 14.58 -15.69 -14.80
C GLY A 146 15.29 -16.66 -13.86
N GLY A 147 14.71 -17.84 -13.60
CA GLY A 147 15.29 -18.83 -12.68
C GLY A 147 15.16 -18.48 -11.20
N GLY A 148 14.37 -17.46 -10.86
CA GLY A 148 14.07 -17.10 -9.48
C GLY A 148 12.90 -17.89 -8.90
N GLY A 149 12.30 -17.35 -7.84
CA GLY A 149 11.11 -17.93 -7.23
C GLY A 149 10.47 -16.98 -6.21
N LEU A 150 9.46 -17.50 -5.50
CA LEU A 150 8.70 -16.74 -4.50
C LEU A 150 9.49 -16.42 -3.23
N LEU A 151 10.47 -17.24 -2.87
CA LEU A 151 11.27 -16.99 -1.66
C LEU A 151 12.28 -15.86 -1.91
N PRO A 152 12.55 -14.99 -0.91
CA PRO A 152 13.56 -13.95 -1.04
C PRO A 152 14.96 -14.45 -1.39
N THR A 153 15.32 -15.70 -1.09
CA THR A 153 16.62 -16.25 -1.51
C THR A 153 16.61 -16.71 -2.97
N GLN A 154 15.43 -17.06 -3.50
CA GLN A 154 15.25 -17.52 -4.87
C GLN A 154 15.03 -16.34 -5.83
N ALA A 155 14.22 -15.34 -5.44
CA ALA A 155 13.98 -14.14 -6.23
C ALA A 155 15.28 -13.39 -6.60
N PHE A 156 16.32 -13.51 -5.78
CA PHE A 156 17.61 -12.84 -5.98
C PHE A 156 18.30 -13.27 -7.29
N TRP A 157 18.17 -14.55 -7.66
CA TRP A 157 18.77 -15.08 -8.87
C TRP A 157 18.26 -14.39 -10.14
N ALA A 158 16.99 -13.96 -10.13
CA ALA A 158 16.41 -13.25 -11.26
C ALA A 158 16.93 -11.81 -11.41
N VAL A 159 17.53 -11.20 -10.37
CA VAL A 159 18.02 -9.81 -10.39
C VAL A 159 19.06 -9.60 -11.50
N GLY A 160 19.92 -10.58 -11.78
CA GLY A 160 20.89 -10.47 -12.88
C GLY A 160 20.24 -10.25 -14.26
N GLY A 161 18.99 -10.71 -14.42
CA GLY A 161 18.23 -10.59 -15.67
C GLY A 161 17.83 -9.17 -16.04
N ILE A 162 17.94 -8.17 -15.15
CA ILE A 162 17.53 -6.77 -15.40
C ILE A 162 18.17 -6.20 -16.68
N PHE A 163 19.42 -6.58 -16.95
CA PHE A 163 20.19 -6.11 -18.11
C PHE A 163 20.25 -7.13 -19.24
N SER A 164 19.43 -8.19 -19.20
CA SER A 164 19.38 -9.19 -20.24
C SER A 164 18.72 -8.65 -21.52
N ASN A 165 19.21 -9.12 -22.65
CA ASN A 165 18.60 -8.92 -23.97
C ASN A 165 17.34 -9.78 -24.13
N ASN A 166 17.19 -10.84 -23.34
CA ASN A 166 15.98 -11.65 -23.31
C ASN A 166 14.87 -10.90 -22.56
N PHE A 167 13.72 -10.72 -23.21
CA PHE A 167 12.58 -10.01 -22.64
C PHE A 167 12.07 -10.65 -21.35
N MET A 168 11.98 -11.98 -21.28
CA MET A 168 11.45 -12.69 -20.12
C MET A 168 12.39 -12.60 -18.91
N GLU A 169 13.71 -12.72 -19.14
CA GLU A 169 14.71 -12.53 -18.09
C GLU A 169 14.72 -11.09 -17.56
N ARG A 170 14.53 -10.11 -18.46
CA ARG A 170 14.42 -8.70 -18.07
C ARG A 170 13.18 -8.41 -17.24
N VAL A 171 12.02 -8.96 -17.63
CA VAL A 171 10.79 -8.89 -16.84
C VAL A 171 10.99 -9.52 -15.47
N ALA A 172 11.63 -10.70 -15.40
CA ALA A 172 11.95 -11.38 -14.16
C ALA A 172 12.86 -10.53 -13.26
N GLY A 173 13.89 -9.91 -13.83
CA GLY A 173 14.82 -9.05 -13.09
C GLY A 173 14.18 -7.78 -12.56
N ILE A 174 13.39 -7.06 -13.37
CA ILE A 174 12.65 -5.89 -12.89
C ILE A 174 11.65 -6.29 -11.80
N SER A 175 11.00 -7.44 -11.96
CA SER A 175 10.08 -7.98 -10.95
C SER A 175 10.81 -8.34 -9.65
N ALA A 176 12.04 -8.87 -9.73
CA ALA A 176 12.88 -9.07 -8.56
C ALA A 176 13.16 -7.76 -7.82
N ILE A 177 13.46 -6.66 -8.53
CA ILE A 177 13.63 -5.35 -7.87
C ILE A 177 12.35 -4.93 -7.17
N LEU A 178 11.20 -5.00 -7.84
CA LEU A 178 9.91 -4.61 -7.26
C LEU A 178 9.56 -5.46 -6.03
N TYR A 179 9.87 -6.76 -6.09
CA TYR A 179 9.73 -7.68 -4.97
C TYR A 179 10.46 -7.18 -3.73
N TYR A 180 11.74 -6.81 -3.85
CA TYR A 180 12.52 -6.33 -2.69
C TYR A 180 12.21 -4.89 -2.30
N ALA A 181 12.21 -3.98 -3.27
CA ALA A 181 12.10 -2.54 -3.03
C ALA A 181 10.72 -2.14 -2.50
N VAL A 182 9.68 -2.87 -2.89
CA VAL A 182 8.30 -2.58 -2.50
C VAL A 182 7.74 -3.70 -1.64
N GLY A 183 7.71 -4.94 -2.15
CA GLY A 183 7.09 -6.08 -1.48
C GLY A 183 7.69 -6.37 -0.11
N CYS A 184 8.99 -6.64 -0.02
CA CYS A 184 9.68 -6.95 1.23
C CYS A 184 9.64 -5.79 2.23
N VAL A 185 9.76 -4.54 1.77
CA VAL A 185 9.68 -3.37 2.66
C VAL A 185 8.31 -3.29 3.32
N PHE A 186 7.22 -3.41 2.56
CA PHE A 186 5.87 -3.42 3.14
C PHE A 186 5.62 -4.66 4.01
N ALA A 187 6.12 -5.83 3.61
CA ALA A 187 6.03 -7.04 4.42
C ALA A 187 6.72 -6.87 5.78
N LEU A 188 7.91 -6.28 5.83
CA LEU A 188 8.63 -5.99 7.08
C LEU A 188 7.81 -5.05 7.99
N ILE A 189 7.26 -3.97 7.43
CA ILE A 189 6.40 -3.04 8.19
C ILE A 189 5.21 -3.79 8.81
N ILE A 190 4.56 -4.67 8.06
CA ILE A 190 3.42 -5.45 8.54
C ILE A 190 3.84 -6.49 9.59
N ILE A 191 5.00 -7.13 9.44
CA ILE A 191 5.54 -8.06 10.43
C ILE A 191 5.77 -7.32 11.76
N PHE A 192 6.46 -6.17 11.74
CA PHE A 192 6.67 -5.37 12.94
C PHE A 192 5.36 -4.92 13.59
N TRP A 193 4.40 -4.48 12.77
CA TRP A 193 3.07 -4.11 13.27
C TRP A 193 2.36 -5.31 13.93
N THR A 194 2.44 -6.48 13.32
CA THR A 194 1.83 -7.71 13.86
C THR A 194 2.46 -8.13 15.18
N ILE A 195 3.80 -8.08 15.27
CA ILE A 195 4.54 -8.32 16.52
C ILE A 195 4.09 -7.33 17.60
N TRP A 196 3.99 -6.05 17.27
CA TRP A 196 3.52 -5.03 18.20
C TRP A 196 2.10 -5.32 18.72
N MET A 197 1.17 -5.70 17.84
CA MET A 197 -0.18 -6.11 18.25
C MET A 197 -0.16 -7.30 19.21
N LEU A 198 0.69 -8.29 18.94
CA LEU A 198 0.85 -9.46 19.79
C LEU A 198 1.41 -9.08 21.18
N LEU A 199 2.42 -8.21 21.23
CA LEU A 199 2.98 -7.71 22.49
C LEU A 199 1.93 -6.92 23.31
N CYS A 200 1.16 -6.04 22.68
CA CYS A 200 0.07 -5.33 23.34
C CYS A 200 -1.03 -6.28 23.85
N TYR A 201 -1.29 -7.39 23.13
CA TYR A 201 -2.22 -8.41 23.59
C TYR A 201 -1.69 -9.15 24.82
N ILE A 202 -0.43 -9.58 24.80
CA ILE A 202 0.24 -10.25 25.92
C ILE A 202 0.28 -9.32 27.15
N GLY A 203 0.68 -8.05 26.97
CA GLY A 203 0.70 -7.06 28.05
C GLY A 203 -0.66 -6.88 28.71
N ARG A 204 -1.75 -6.81 27.94
CA ARG A 204 -3.12 -6.75 28.47
C ARG A 204 -3.51 -8.02 29.24
N ARG A 205 -3.03 -9.19 28.81
CA ARG A 205 -3.28 -10.46 29.53
C ARG A 205 -2.54 -10.50 30.87
N ILE A 206 -1.30 -10.03 30.92
CA ILE A 206 -0.50 -9.91 32.15
C ILE A 206 -1.16 -8.91 33.10
N GLN A 207 -1.56 -7.73 32.62
CA GLN A 207 -2.24 -6.72 33.43
C GLN A 207 -3.49 -7.29 34.10
N LYS A 208 -4.34 -8.01 33.35
CA LYS A 208 -5.51 -8.70 33.91
C LYS A 208 -5.19 -9.74 34.98
N GLN A 209 -4.01 -10.34 34.97
CA GLN A 209 -3.59 -11.24 36.06
C GLN A 209 -3.10 -10.46 37.27
N ILE A 210 -2.35 -9.37 37.06
CA ILE A 210 -1.91 -8.48 38.13
C ILE A 210 -3.12 -7.87 38.86
N ASP A 211 -4.12 -7.40 38.11
CA ASP A 211 -5.33 -6.80 38.67
C ASP A 211 -6.09 -7.82 39.53
N ARG A 212 -6.27 -9.06 39.04
CA ARG A 212 -6.87 -10.15 39.83
C ARG A 212 -6.11 -10.48 41.11
N TYR A 213 -4.78 -10.47 41.05
CA TYR A 213 -3.95 -10.71 42.24
C TYR A 213 -4.07 -9.56 43.25
N ARG A 214 -4.18 -8.32 42.78
CA ARG A 214 -4.39 -7.13 43.60
C ARG A 214 -5.75 -7.17 44.29
N GLU A 215 -6.82 -7.48 43.56
CA GLU A 215 -8.18 -7.66 44.09
C GLU A 215 -8.22 -8.77 45.16
N TRP A 216 -7.58 -9.92 44.91
CA TRP A 216 -7.51 -11.01 45.89
C TRP A 216 -6.80 -10.58 47.19
N ARG A 217 -5.70 -9.82 47.07
CA ARG A 217 -4.97 -9.30 48.23
C ARG A 217 -5.81 -8.27 49.01
N GLU A 218 -6.55 -7.42 48.32
CA GLU A 218 -7.45 -6.44 48.95
C GLU A 218 -8.58 -7.14 49.72
N LEU A 219 -9.22 -8.16 49.15
CA LEU A 219 -10.22 -8.99 49.82
C LEU A 219 -9.67 -9.67 51.08
N LEU A 220 -8.45 -10.20 51.05
CA LEU A 220 -7.79 -10.77 52.22
C LEU A 220 -7.55 -9.74 53.33
N ARG A 221 -7.16 -8.52 52.96
CA ARG A 221 -6.98 -7.41 53.93
C ARG A 221 -8.30 -6.95 54.52
N GLU A 222 -9.37 -6.90 53.74
CA GLU A 222 -10.71 -6.56 54.22
C GLU A 222 -11.25 -7.63 55.18
N LYS A 223 -11.14 -8.92 54.83
CA LYS A 223 -11.51 -10.02 55.73
C LYS A 223 -10.77 -9.96 57.07
N LYS A 224 -9.46 -9.65 57.05
CA LYS A 224 -8.67 -9.45 58.29
C LYS A 224 -9.15 -8.26 59.09
N ARG A 225 -9.47 -7.13 58.45
CA ARG A 225 -10.02 -5.93 59.13
C ARG A 225 -11.40 -6.20 59.74
N ALA A 226 -12.27 -6.88 59.01
CA ALA A 226 -13.59 -7.29 59.51
C ALA A 226 -13.47 -8.19 60.75
N ALA A 227 -12.62 -9.23 60.70
CA ALA A 227 -12.40 -10.12 61.85
C ALA A 227 -11.77 -9.39 63.06
N GLN A 228 -10.96 -8.34 62.84
CA GLN A 228 -10.44 -7.51 63.93
C GLN A 228 -11.50 -6.61 64.56
N LEU A 229 -12.41 -6.06 63.76
CA LEU A 229 -13.55 -5.27 64.24
C LEU A 229 -14.51 -6.14 65.06
N GLU A 230 -14.85 -7.33 64.57
CA GLU A 230 -15.69 -8.31 65.27
C GLU A 230 -15.09 -8.71 66.64
N LYS A 231 -13.76 -8.93 66.69
CA LYS A 231 -13.04 -9.21 67.94
C LYS A 231 -13.05 -8.04 68.92
N ARG A 232 -13.08 -6.79 68.43
CA ARG A 232 -13.20 -5.60 69.28
C ARG A 232 -14.62 -5.41 69.80
N GLU A 233 -15.63 -5.63 68.97
CA GLU A 233 -17.04 -5.57 69.37
C GLU A 233 -17.41 -6.65 70.39
N THR A 234 -16.97 -7.89 70.18
CA THR A 234 -17.18 -8.98 71.15
C THR A 234 -16.47 -8.72 72.49
N LYS A 235 -15.26 -8.15 72.49
CA LYS A 235 -14.59 -7.70 73.72
C LYS A 235 -15.31 -6.54 74.40
N SER A 236 -15.81 -5.57 73.64
CA SER A 236 -16.59 -4.44 74.16
C SER A 236 -17.91 -4.90 74.79
N ASN A 237 -18.63 -5.81 74.14
CA ASN A 237 -19.89 -6.35 74.65
C ASN A 237 -19.71 -7.24 75.88
N LYS A 238 -18.58 -7.95 76.01
CA LYS A 238 -18.22 -8.66 77.25
C LYS A 238 -18.00 -7.71 78.42
N ARG A 239 -17.27 -6.60 78.22
CA ARG A 239 -17.02 -5.57 79.24
C ARG A 239 -18.25 -4.75 79.64
N LYS A 240 -19.32 -4.73 78.83
CA LYS A 240 -20.59 -4.07 79.16
C LYS A 240 -21.56 -4.96 79.96
N LYS A 241 -21.27 -6.26 80.05
CA LYS A 241 -22.08 -7.24 80.78
C LYS A 241 -21.52 -7.60 82.16
N GLU A 242 -20.33 -7.11 82.49
CA GLU A 242 -19.75 -7.06 83.84
C GLU A 242 -20.09 -5.71 84.46
#